data_AF-A0A6V8DYI5-F1
#
_entry.id   AF-A0A6V8DYI5-F1
#
_cell.length_a   1.000
_cell.length_b   1.000
_cell.length_c   1.000
_cell.angle_alpha   90.00
_cell.angle_beta   90.00
_cell.angle_gamma   90.00
#
_symmetry.space_group_name_H-M   'P 1'
#
loop_
_entity.id
_entity.type
_entity.pdbx_description
1 polymer ?
#
loop_
_entity_poly.entity_id
_entity_poly.type
_entity_poly.pdbx_seq_one_letter_code
_entity_poly.pdbx_strand_id
1 'polypeptide(L)'
;MTVAEFRLNFPFLKSNCCIAFKDHRQMSSFMLNVKLEELPMPTTDRSIDRLVGWFVESFCFVRRKGDATADYGSASPIHRMLRDHFFSQPTKSWDAQELSDELAMTPAALNHHLSRLSQSGLLSYTNEGKGWRTYILRGGSLSRSLELCFSQYGLILEQKMDQLGLSWNREGLALENEIAEESPLSLNLSITDYRPEQEGASELTQWMADFGLLGDRPGNELLKNSVSEQLFTLLLNTGSPISLDDAHEQFGGQKARLGRILERFRACGLVERIPRTDRLGSALWSAMVTQHQRRGEDWLLKKGGFMRLIPEKNHNALLQPLGKGKLTIEMVQNSMQNIQASDQMLLLNLLGGRLPLGYRLIGTSIDESKQNITARLDRLLRRIRRVGTMIEEVLTTGDER
;
A
#
# COMPACT_ATOMS: atom_id res chain seq x y z
N MET A 1 -7.61 69.81 -0.18
CA MET A 1 -8.99 69.93 -0.69
C MET A 1 -8.85 70.14 -2.19
N THR A 2 -9.23 69.25 -3.11
CA THR A 2 -10.22 68.16 -3.09
C THR A 2 -9.82 67.15 -4.17
N VAL A 3 -10.22 65.90 -3.99
CA VAL A 3 -9.83 64.69 -4.76
C VAL A 3 -10.33 64.73 -6.21
N ALA A 4 -9.49 64.30 -7.16
CA ALA A 4 -9.83 64.11 -8.57
C ALA A 4 -10.26 62.65 -8.84
N GLU A 5 -11.49 62.47 -9.33
CA GLU A 5 -11.93 61.24 -10.01
C GLU A 5 -11.84 61.46 -11.53
N PHE A 6 -10.98 60.70 -12.21
CA PHE A 6 -10.99 60.58 -13.67
C PHE A 6 -11.61 59.22 -14.05
N ARG A 7 -12.85 59.25 -14.56
CA ARG A 7 -13.43 58.16 -15.33
C ARG A 7 -12.86 58.21 -16.75
N LEU A 8 -12.20 57.14 -17.18
CA LEU A 8 -11.87 56.93 -18.60
C LEU A 8 -12.80 55.86 -19.18
N ASN A 9 -13.70 56.32 -20.06
CA ASN A 9 -14.44 55.51 -21.01
C ASN A 9 -13.48 55.04 -22.12
N PHE A 10 -13.47 53.74 -22.43
CA PHE A 10 -12.86 53.22 -23.65
C PHE A 10 -13.94 52.81 -24.66
N PRO A 11 -13.93 53.36 -25.89
CA PRO A 11 -14.81 52.92 -26.96
C PRO A 11 -14.22 51.73 -27.71
N PHE A 12 -15.12 50.87 -28.19
CA PHE A 12 -14.87 49.78 -29.12
C PHE A 12 -14.20 50.29 -30.42
N LEU A 13 -13.10 49.67 -30.82
CA LEU A 13 -12.64 49.63 -32.22
C LEU A 13 -12.20 48.21 -32.58
N LYS A 14 -12.99 47.57 -33.44
CA LYS A 14 -12.61 46.38 -34.20
C LYS A 14 -11.61 46.81 -35.27
N SER A 15 -10.40 46.24 -35.28
CA SER A 15 -9.69 45.96 -36.55
C SER A 15 -8.64 44.88 -36.36
N ASN A 16 -8.58 44.03 -37.38
CA ASN A 16 -7.77 42.83 -37.52
C ASN A 16 -6.27 43.08 -37.30
N CYS A 17 -5.68 42.34 -36.37
CA CYS A 17 -4.28 41.94 -36.48
C CYS A 17 -4.21 40.43 -36.22
N CYS A 18 -4.36 39.66 -37.30
CA CYS A 18 -4.00 38.25 -37.34
C CYS A 18 -2.48 38.16 -37.31
N ILE A 19 -1.89 38.02 -36.12
CA ILE A 19 -0.57 37.42 -35.96
C ILE A 19 -0.82 36.13 -35.19
N ALA A 20 -0.79 35.02 -35.93
CA ALA A 20 -0.90 33.68 -35.40
C ALA A 20 0.31 33.40 -34.49
N PHE A 21 0.12 33.48 -33.16
CA PHE A 21 0.97 32.76 -32.22
C PHE A 21 0.65 31.27 -32.34
N LYS A 22 1.26 30.64 -33.34
CA LYS A 22 1.21 29.18 -33.56
C LYS A 22 2.48 28.58 -32.98
N ASP A 23 2.65 28.68 -31.66
CA ASP A 23 3.64 27.87 -30.95
C ASP A 23 3.20 27.65 -29.49
N HIS A 24 2.04 27.01 -29.32
CA HIS A 24 1.77 26.31 -28.07
C HIS A 24 2.52 24.99 -28.14
N ARG A 25 3.75 24.96 -27.61
CA ARG A 25 4.28 23.71 -27.02
C ARG A 25 3.27 23.31 -25.94
N GLN A 26 2.28 22.50 -26.32
CA GLN A 26 1.40 21.84 -25.38
C GLN A 26 2.30 20.97 -24.51
N MET A 27 2.66 21.48 -23.34
CA MET A 27 2.95 20.64 -22.19
C MET A 27 1.65 19.90 -21.91
N SER A 28 1.50 18.72 -22.49
CA SER A 28 0.47 17.78 -22.09
C SER A 28 0.60 17.60 -20.58
N SER A 29 -0.47 17.93 -19.85
CA SER A 29 -0.60 17.68 -18.42
C SER A 29 -0.15 16.24 -18.15
N PHE A 30 0.97 16.15 -17.44
CA PHE A 30 1.57 14.90 -17.05
C PHE A 30 0.80 14.38 -15.84
N MET A 31 0.07 13.28 -16.00
CA MET A 31 -0.60 12.64 -14.87
C MET A 31 0.33 11.60 -14.28
N LEU A 32 0.87 11.90 -13.09
CA LEU A 32 1.72 10.97 -12.37
C LEU A 32 0.94 9.71 -12.02
N ASN A 33 1.50 8.55 -12.29
CA ASN A 33 0.93 7.25 -11.96
C ASN A 33 2.08 6.27 -11.76
N VAL A 34 2.39 6.00 -10.50
CA VAL A 34 3.43 5.07 -10.11
C VAL A 34 2.89 4.05 -9.13
N LYS A 35 3.42 2.84 -9.21
CA LYS A 35 3.22 1.80 -8.21
C LYS A 35 4.58 1.46 -7.61
N LEU A 36 4.64 1.37 -6.30
CA LEU A 36 5.86 1.10 -5.56
C LEU A 36 5.67 -0.15 -4.70
N GLU A 37 6.66 -1.04 -4.72
CA GLU A 37 6.71 -2.25 -3.93
C GLU A 37 7.97 -2.28 -3.06
N GLU A 38 7.77 -2.57 -1.77
CA GLU A 38 8.85 -2.69 -0.81
C GLU A 38 9.55 -4.04 -0.93
N LEU A 39 10.80 -3.97 -1.39
CA LEU A 39 11.68 -5.12 -1.50
C LEU A 39 12.79 -5.07 -0.44
N PRO A 40 13.34 -6.24 -0.04
CA PRO A 40 14.57 -6.28 0.74
C PRO A 40 15.72 -5.70 -0.09
N MET A 41 16.63 -4.97 0.55
CA MET A 41 17.80 -4.39 -0.12
C MET A 41 18.69 -5.48 -0.73
N PRO A 42 19.27 -5.28 -1.92
CA PRO A 42 20.32 -6.16 -2.44
C PRO A 42 21.60 -5.95 -1.61
N THR A 43 21.96 -6.92 -0.75
CA THR A 43 23.08 -6.79 0.19
C THR A 43 24.38 -7.44 -0.28
N THR A 44 24.29 -8.54 -1.03
CA THR A 44 25.45 -9.41 -1.32
C THR A 44 26.09 -9.20 -2.68
N ASP A 45 25.33 -8.76 -3.68
CA ASP A 45 25.76 -8.63 -5.07
C ASP A 45 25.28 -7.27 -5.58
N ARG A 46 26.24 -6.51 -6.09
CA ARG A 46 26.08 -5.11 -6.52
C ARG A 46 26.31 -4.97 -8.02
N SER A 47 26.22 -6.06 -8.79
CA SER A 47 26.20 -5.99 -10.24
C SER A 47 25.16 -4.99 -10.71
N ILE A 48 25.50 -4.24 -11.76
CA ILE A 48 24.61 -3.21 -12.32
C ILE A 48 23.26 -3.82 -12.70
N ASP A 49 23.26 -5.03 -13.24
CA ASP A 49 22.04 -5.76 -13.59
C ASP A 49 21.17 -6.05 -12.38
N ARG A 50 21.74 -6.54 -11.28
CA ARG A 50 20.94 -6.79 -10.09
C ARG A 50 20.34 -5.51 -9.50
N LEU A 51 21.10 -4.41 -9.49
CA LEU A 51 20.63 -3.13 -8.98
C LEU A 51 19.50 -2.55 -9.84
N VAL A 52 19.66 -2.57 -11.17
CA VAL A 52 18.63 -2.10 -12.11
C VAL A 52 17.40 -3.01 -12.09
N GLY A 53 17.59 -4.32 -12.01
CA GLY A 53 16.49 -5.29 -11.88
C GLY A 53 15.68 -5.06 -10.60
N TRP A 54 16.37 -4.87 -9.46
CA TRP A 54 15.72 -4.50 -8.20
C TRP A 54 14.94 -3.18 -8.33
N PHE A 55 15.52 -2.18 -8.98
CA PHE A 55 14.88 -0.89 -9.21
C PHE A 55 13.60 -1.03 -10.07
N VAL A 56 13.67 -1.79 -11.16
CA VAL A 56 12.52 -2.09 -12.04
C VAL A 56 11.40 -2.79 -11.27
N GLU A 57 11.74 -3.72 -10.38
CA GLU A 57 10.78 -4.43 -9.54
C GLU A 57 10.17 -3.52 -8.47
N SER A 58 10.97 -2.71 -7.78
CA SER A 58 10.48 -1.74 -6.79
C SER A 58 9.51 -0.71 -7.38
N PHE A 59 9.67 -0.32 -8.64
CA PHE A 59 8.74 0.55 -9.36
C PHE A 59 7.61 -0.19 -10.10
N CYS A 60 7.51 -1.52 -9.94
CA CYS A 60 6.48 -2.34 -10.60
C CYS A 60 6.38 -2.10 -12.12
N PHE A 61 7.50 -1.81 -12.77
CA PHE A 61 7.50 -1.45 -14.19
C PHE A 61 7.11 -2.63 -15.10
N VAL A 62 7.35 -3.86 -14.63
CA VAL A 62 6.93 -5.09 -15.29
C VAL A 62 5.73 -5.69 -14.55
N ARG A 63 4.62 -5.94 -15.25
CA ARG A 63 3.36 -6.43 -14.64
C ARG A 63 3.31 -7.93 -14.40
N ARG A 64 4.06 -8.73 -15.16
CA ARG A 64 4.01 -10.19 -15.09
C ARG A 64 5.42 -10.74 -14.94
N LYS A 65 5.65 -11.48 -13.87
CA LYS A 65 6.86 -12.28 -13.69
C LYS A 65 6.68 -13.54 -14.56
N GLY A 66 7.54 -13.72 -15.56
CA GLY A 66 7.59 -14.88 -16.46
C GLY A 66 9.05 -15.22 -16.77
N ASP A 67 9.33 -16.04 -17.77
CA ASP A 67 10.72 -16.43 -18.12
C ASP A 67 11.64 -15.23 -18.40
N ALA A 68 11.07 -14.08 -18.80
CA ALA A 68 11.75 -12.78 -18.92
C ALA A 68 12.22 -12.15 -17.60
N THR A 69 12.07 -12.86 -16.47
CA THR A 69 12.62 -12.48 -15.14
C THR A 69 13.83 -13.33 -14.73
N ALA A 70 14.27 -14.26 -15.59
CA ALA A 70 15.59 -14.88 -15.47
C ALA A 70 16.68 -13.78 -15.49
N ASP A 71 17.78 -14.01 -14.77
CA ASP A 71 18.91 -13.07 -14.65
C ASP A 71 18.49 -11.63 -14.29
N TYR A 72 17.61 -11.51 -13.30
CA TYR A 72 17.05 -10.24 -12.82
C TYR A 72 16.30 -9.42 -13.89
N GLY A 73 15.89 -10.06 -15.00
CA GLY A 73 15.23 -9.39 -16.11
C GLY A 73 16.17 -8.51 -16.93
N SER A 74 17.47 -8.78 -16.92
CA SER A 74 18.50 -8.05 -17.68
C SER A 74 18.23 -7.98 -19.18
N ALA A 75 17.61 -9.02 -19.73
CA ALA A 75 17.19 -9.07 -21.13
C ALA A 75 15.90 -8.26 -21.42
N SER A 76 15.19 -7.79 -20.40
CA SER A 76 13.94 -7.06 -20.59
C SER A 76 14.19 -5.66 -21.19
N PRO A 77 13.32 -5.18 -22.10
CA PRO A 77 13.52 -3.88 -22.75
C PRO A 77 13.63 -2.73 -21.76
N ILE A 78 12.81 -2.72 -20.71
CA ILE A 78 12.84 -1.65 -19.71
C ILE A 78 14.13 -1.64 -18.90
N HIS A 79 14.68 -2.82 -18.58
CA HIS A 79 15.95 -2.92 -17.89
C HIS A 79 17.08 -2.37 -18.75
N ARG A 80 17.16 -2.80 -20.01
CA ARG A 80 18.16 -2.31 -20.96
C ARG A 80 18.03 -0.81 -21.22
N MET A 81 16.80 -0.30 -21.42
CA MET A 81 16.53 1.13 -21.54
C MET A 81 17.11 1.93 -20.36
N LEU A 82 16.89 1.46 -19.13
CA LEU A 82 17.40 2.12 -17.93
C LEU A 82 18.92 1.99 -17.83
N ARG A 83 19.46 0.76 -17.90
CA ARG A 83 20.89 0.47 -17.73
C ARG A 83 21.76 1.09 -18.82
N ASP A 84 21.43 0.81 -20.09
CA ASP A 84 22.30 1.07 -21.24
C ASP A 84 22.14 2.49 -21.78
N HIS A 85 21.04 3.19 -21.47
CA HIS A 85 20.72 4.51 -22.04
C HIS A 85 20.44 5.58 -20.97
N PHE A 86 19.36 5.47 -20.20
CA PHE A 86 18.94 6.58 -19.33
C PHE A 86 19.83 6.77 -18.11
N PHE A 87 20.37 5.70 -17.51
CA PHE A 87 21.27 5.81 -16.35
C PHE A 87 22.72 5.98 -16.77
N SER A 88 23.15 5.37 -17.88
CA SER A 88 24.50 5.52 -18.43
C SER A 88 24.73 6.90 -19.06
N GLN A 89 23.69 7.48 -19.69
CA GLN A 89 23.76 8.77 -20.39
C GLN A 89 22.61 9.68 -19.94
N PRO A 90 22.62 10.15 -18.68
CA PRO A 90 21.49 10.83 -18.05
C PRO A 90 21.16 12.22 -18.64
N THR A 91 22.09 12.81 -19.40
CA THR A 91 21.91 14.11 -20.07
C THR A 91 21.55 13.97 -21.55
N LYS A 92 21.56 12.76 -22.11
CA LYS A 92 21.17 12.52 -23.50
C LYS A 92 19.65 12.33 -23.59
N SER A 93 19.04 12.98 -24.58
CA SER A 93 17.67 12.73 -24.98
C SER A 93 17.62 11.57 -25.96
N TRP A 94 16.58 10.76 -25.86
CA TRP A 94 16.37 9.57 -26.68
C TRP A 94 14.98 9.60 -27.28
N ASP A 95 14.86 9.40 -28.59
CA ASP A 95 13.55 9.13 -29.19
C ASP A 95 13.25 7.62 -29.25
N ALA A 96 12.00 7.29 -29.55
CA ALA A 96 11.56 5.90 -29.61
C ALA A 96 12.16 5.11 -30.80
N GLN A 97 12.62 5.80 -31.85
CA GLN A 97 13.24 5.19 -33.02
C GLN A 97 14.70 4.82 -32.73
N GLU A 98 15.48 5.75 -32.17
CA GLU A 98 16.86 5.52 -31.71
C GLU A 98 16.92 4.34 -30.74
N LEU A 99 16.04 4.32 -29.73
CA LEU A 99 15.97 3.20 -28.79
C LEU A 99 15.51 1.90 -29.44
N SER A 100 14.64 1.96 -30.45
CA SER A 100 14.20 0.80 -31.23
C SER A 100 15.37 0.15 -31.96
N ASP A 101 16.21 0.98 -32.59
CA ASP A 101 17.36 0.54 -33.36
C ASP A 101 18.45 -0.06 -32.45
N GLU A 102 18.72 0.54 -31.29
CA GLU A 102 19.71 0.04 -30.32
C GLU A 102 19.24 -1.22 -29.56
N LEU A 103 17.94 -1.35 -29.29
CA LEU A 103 17.37 -2.49 -28.58
C LEU A 103 16.89 -3.63 -29.50
N ALA A 104 16.97 -3.44 -30.82
CA ALA A 104 16.43 -4.34 -31.84
C ALA A 104 14.95 -4.70 -31.59
N MET A 105 14.14 -3.69 -31.27
CA MET A 105 12.71 -3.82 -30.98
C MET A 105 11.89 -2.82 -31.78
N THR A 106 10.60 -3.07 -32.00
CA THR A 106 9.75 -2.08 -32.68
C THR A 106 9.48 -0.87 -31.76
N PRO A 107 9.38 0.36 -32.32
CA PRO A 107 9.05 1.55 -31.53
C PRO A 107 7.71 1.42 -30.78
N ALA A 108 6.74 0.71 -31.38
CA ALA A 108 5.44 0.44 -30.77
C ALA A 108 5.55 -0.39 -29.47
N ALA A 109 6.49 -1.34 -29.41
CA ALA A 109 6.73 -2.14 -28.21
C ALA A 109 7.37 -1.31 -27.07
N LEU A 110 8.18 -0.31 -27.41
CA LEU A 110 8.84 0.58 -26.45
C LEU A 110 7.92 1.66 -25.88
N ASN A 111 6.94 2.13 -26.65
CA ASN A 111 6.04 3.23 -26.24
C ASN A 111 5.34 2.97 -24.90
N HIS A 112 4.93 1.74 -24.62
CA HIS A 112 4.32 1.40 -23.33
C HIS A 112 5.32 1.54 -22.16
N HIS A 113 6.58 1.15 -22.36
CA HIS A 113 7.65 1.32 -21.35
C HIS A 113 8.01 2.79 -21.14
N LEU A 114 8.20 3.55 -22.23
CA LEU A 114 8.44 4.99 -22.18
C LEU A 114 7.29 5.74 -21.51
N SER A 115 6.04 5.37 -21.81
CA SER A 115 4.88 5.94 -21.13
C SER A 115 4.91 5.67 -19.64
N ARG A 116 5.26 4.45 -19.19
CA ARG A 116 5.35 4.15 -17.75
C ARG A 116 6.51 4.86 -17.04
N LEU A 117 7.68 4.91 -17.67
CA LEU A 117 8.85 5.62 -17.14
C LEU A 117 8.61 7.13 -17.09
N SER A 118 7.87 7.66 -18.07
CA SER A 118 7.39 9.03 -17.98
C SER A 118 6.42 9.14 -16.81
N GLN A 119 5.35 8.33 -16.73
CA GLN A 119 4.28 8.37 -15.70
C GLN A 119 4.76 8.17 -14.27
N SER A 120 5.87 7.46 -14.04
CA SER A 120 6.49 7.44 -12.72
C SER A 120 7.08 8.79 -12.32
N GLY A 121 7.28 9.69 -13.28
CA GLY A 121 7.92 10.97 -13.09
C GLY A 121 9.43 10.91 -13.31
N LEU A 122 10.03 9.74 -13.62
CA LEU A 122 11.48 9.63 -13.82
C LEU A 122 11.96 10.32 -15.10
N LEU A 123 11.17 10.20 -16.18
CA LEU A 123 11.47 10.80 -17.46
C LEU A 123 10.58 12.02 -17.73
N SER A 124 11.17 13.04 -18.34
CA SER A 124 10.45 14.12 -19.02
C SER A 124 10.52 13.87 -20.52
N TYR A 125 9.59 14.46 -21.26
CA TYR A 125 9.66 14.45 -22.71
C TYR A 125 9.31 15.81 -23.29
N THR A 126 9.83 16.07 -24.48
CA THR A 126 9.47 17.21 -25.32
C THR A 126 8.80 16.73 -26.59
N ASN A 127 7.76 17.45 -27.02
CA ASN A 127 7.13 17.20 -28.31
C ASN A 127 7.85 18.04 -29.37
N GLU A 128 8.52 17.40 -30.32
CA GLU A 128 9.26 18.08 -31.40
C GLU A 128 8.40 18.33 -32.64
N GLY A 129 7.07 18.22 -32.49
CA GLY A 129 6.10 18.32 -33.58
C GLY A 129 5.81 16.96 -34.24
N LYS A 130 4.69 16.88 -34.97
CA LYS A 130 4.19 15.64 -35.64
C LYS A 130 4.00 14.41 -34.74
N GLY A 131 3.93 14.59 -33.42
CA GLY A 131 3.73 13.49 -32.46
C GLY A 131 5.02 12.77 -32.06
N TRP A 132 6.19 13.26 -32.49
CA TRP A 132 7.47 12.75 -32.00
C TRP A 132 7.81 13.29 -30.63
N ARG A 133 8.29 12.36 -29.78
CA ARG A 133 8.67 12.60 -28.40
C ARG A 133 10.11 12.20 -28.20
N THR A 134 10.90 13.13 -27.68
CA THR A 134 12.24 12.90 -27.16
C THR A 134 12.16 12.82 -25.64
N TYR A 135 12.71 11.75 -25.06
CA TYR A 135 12.65 11.44 -23.63
C TYR A 135 14.01 11.67 -23.00
N ILE A 136 14.04 12.27 -21.81
CA ILE A 136 15.27 12.54 -21.05
C ILE A 136 15.02 12.29 -19.57
N LEU A 137 16.07 11.81 -18.87
CA LEU A 137 16.04 11.65 -17.43
C LEU A 137 15.89 13.02 -16.75
N ARG A 138 14.87 13.18 -15.91
CA ARG A 138 14.63 14.45 -15.22
C ARG A 138 15.77 14.79 -14.27
N GLY A 139 16.14 16.07 -14.21
CA GLY A 139 17.18 16.54 -13.30
C GLY A 139 18.60 16.16 -13.70
N GLY A 140 18.81 15.52 -14.87
CA GLY A 140 20.13 15.26 -15.45
C GLY A 140 20.99 14.20 -14.74
N SER A 141 20.45 13.52 -13.73
CA SER A 141 21.07 12.38 -13.02
C SER A 141 19.97 11.56 -12.35
N LEU A 142 20.25 10.29 -12.02
CA LEU A 142 19.28 9.41 -11.36
C LEU A 142 18.97 9.92 -9.95
N SER A 143 19.99 10.31 -9.18
CA SER A 143 19.80 10.86 -7.83
C SER A 143 18.88 12.08 -7.83
N ARG A 144 19.08 13.04 -8.76
CA ARG A 144 18.21 14.23 -8.86
C ARG A 144 16.81 13.89 -9.39
N SER A 145 16.70 12.96 -10.32
CA SER A 145 15.39 12.48 -10.80
C SER A 145 14.58 11.91 -9.63
N LEU A 146 15.20 11.07 -8.80
CA LEU A 146 14.55 10.46 -7.64
C LEU A 146 14.14 11.50 -6.60
N GLU A 147 14.98 12.49 -6.30
CA GLU A 147 14.62 13.58 -5.40
C GLU A 147 13.35 14.31 -5.86
N LEU A 148 13.27 14.69 -7.14
CA LEU A 148 12.12 15.38 -7.71
C LEU A 148 10.85 14.52 -7.64
N CYS A 149 10.96 13.24 -8.00
CA CYS A 149 9.81 12.32 -7.97
C CYS A 149 9.33 12.09 -6.54
N PHE A 150 10.25 11.88 -5.59
CA PHE A 150 9.91 11.56 -4.21
C PHE A 150 9.23 12.71 -3.50
N SER A 151 9.65 13.95 -3.75
CA SER A 151 8.92 15.13 -3.28
C SER A 151 7.50 15.16 -3.82
N GLN A 152 7.30 14.88 -5.11
CA GLN A 152 5.97 14.83 -5.72
C GLN A 152 5.11 13.69 -5.14
N TYR A 153 5.70 12.51 -4.92
CA TYR A 153 5.02 11.36 -4.34
C TYR A 153 4.50 11.65 -2.92
N GLY A 154 5.33 12.28 -2.09
CA GLY A 154 4.95 12.67 -0.73
C GLY A 154 3.77 13.64 -0.72
N LEU A 155 3.80 14.66 -1.58
CA LEU A 155 2.72 15.65 -1.70
C LEU A 155 1.40 15.02 -2.16
N ILE A 156 1.45 14.12 -3.15
CA ILE A 156 0.25 13.42 -3.63
C ILE A 156 -0.30 12.50 -2.54
N LEU A 157 0.56 11.74 -1.84
CA LEU A 157 0.11 10.89 -0.74
C LEU A 157 -0.57 11.71 0.36
N GLU A 158 0.03 12.84 0.74
CA GLU A 158 -0.55 13.76 1.72
C GLU A 158 -1.95 14.23 1.29
N GLN A 159 -2.08 14.73 0.05
CA GLN A 159 -3.37 15.15 -0.49
C GLN A 159 -4.40 14.02 -0.47
N LYS A 160 -4.01 12.79 -0.83
CA LYS A 160 -4.91 11.63 -0.82
C LYS A 160 -5.35 11.27 0.60
N MET A 161 -4.45 11.34 1.58
CA MET A 161 -4.82 11.07 2.98
C MET A 161 -5.75 12.14 3.54
N ASP A 162 -5.56 13.41 3.17
CA ASP A 162 -6.46 14.50 3.58
C ASP A 162 -7.87 14.30 2.99
N GLN A 163 -7.98 13.84 1.74
CA GLN A 163 -9.26 13.46 1.13
C GLN A 163 -9.93 12.30 1.88
N LEU A 164 -9.18 11.26 2.26
CA LEU A 164 -9.70 10.15 3.04
C LEU A 164 -10.28 10.61 4.39
N GLY A 165 -9.65 11.61 5.01
CA GLY A 165 -10.09 12.19 6.28
C GLY A 165 -11.54 12.67 6.28
N LEU A 166 -12.07 13.09 5.13
CA LEU A 166 -13.48 13.51 4.98
C LEU A 166 -14.48 12.36 5.20
N SER A 167 -14.05 11.11 4.99
CA SER A 167 -14.88 9.91 5.15
C SER A 167 -14.54 9.12 6.42
N TRP A 168 -13.58 9.59 7.22
CA TRP A 168 -13.14 8.92 8.44
C TRP A 168 -14.08 9.26 9.61
N ASN A 169 -15.01 8.34 9.92
CA ASN A 169 -16.04 8.57 10.95
C ASN A 169 -15.85 7.71 12.20
N ARG A 170 -14.70 7.03 12.34
CA ARG A 170 -14.39 6.22 13.50
C ARG A 170 -13.51 6.97 14.49
N GLU A 171 -13.78 6.75 15.77
CA GLU A 171 -12.84 7.06 16.85
C GLU A 171 -12.23 5.75 17.32
N GLY A 172 -10.89 5.71 17.42
CA GLY A 172 -10.15 4.50 17.72
C GLY A 172 -10.52 3.89 19.07
N LEU A 173 -11.26 2.80 19.05
CA LEU A 173 -11.36 1.91 20.21
C LEU A 173 -10.11 1.03 20.23
N ALA A 174 -9.09 1.46 20.98
CA ALA A 174 -8.00 0.57 21.35
C ALA A 174 -8.58 -0.59 22.17
N LEU A 175 -8.21 -1.82 21.84
CA LEU A 175 -8.61 -2.96 22.66
C LEU A 175 -7.87 -2.85 24.00
N GLU A 176 -8.55 -3.14 25.13
CA GLU A 176 -7.96 -3.01 26.47
C GLU A 176 -6.62 -3.76 26.63
N ASN A 177 -6.46 -4.87 25.92
CA ASN A 177 -5.23 -5.65 25.89
C ASN A 177 -4.85 -5.95 24.44
N GLU A 178 -4.52 -4.90 23.70
CA GLU A 178 -4.17 -5.01 22.29
C GLU A 178 -2.78 -5.63 22.09
N ILE A 179 -2.67 -6.50 21.09
CA ILE A 179 -1.39 -7.09 20.68
C ILE A 179 -1.14 -6.63 19.24
N ALA A 180 0.04 -6.02 19.05
CA ALA A 180 0.47 -5.55 17.73
C ALA A 180 0.55 -6.70 16.71
N GLU A 181 0.41 -6.34 15.44
CA GLU A 181 0.61 -7.29 14.35
C GLU A 181 2.04 -7.86 14.36
N GLU A 182 2.18 -9.19 14.37
CA GLU A 182 3.50 -9.85 14.45
C GLU A 182 4.38 -9.64 13.21
N SER A 183 3.77 -9.46 12.03
CA SER A 183 4.51 -9.37 10.76
C SER A 183 3.78 -8.48 9.75
N PRO A 184 4.12 -7.17 9.69
CA PRO A 184 3.60 -6.28 8.67
C PRO A 184 4.03 -6.74 7.28
N LEU A 185 3.08 -6.75 6.35
CA LEU A 185 3.36 -7.02 4.93
C LEU A 185 4.24 -5.93 4.33
N SER A 186 5.09 -6.29 3.35
CA SER A 186 5.79 -5.33 2.50
C SER A 186 4.81 -4.31 1.91
N LEU A 187 5.20 -3.03 1.93
CA LEU A 187 4.34 -1.97 1.38
C LEU A 187 4.17 -2.15 -0.14
N ASN A 188 2.92 -2.11 -0.61
CA ASN A 188 2.56 -2.07 -2.01
C ASN A 188 1.57 -0.93 -2.24
N LEU A 189 2.07 0.20 -2.72
CA LEU A 189 1.32 1.46 -2.79
C LEU A 189 1.26 1.96 -4.23
N SER A 190 0.09 2.45 -4.64
CA SER A 190 -0.02 3.26 -5.86
C SER A 190 -0.12 4.74 -5.49
N ILE A 191 0.56 5.58 -6.26
CA ILE A 191 0.53 7.04 -6.12
C ILE A 191 0.13 7.58 -7.49
N THR A 192 -1.13 8.01 -7.56
CA THR A 192 -1.72 8.55 -8.79
C THR A 192 -2.15 9.98 -8.54
N ASP A 193 -1.79 10.86 -9.45
CA ASP A 193 -2.18 12.28 -9.42
C ASP A 193 -3.70 12.44 -9.48
N TYR A 194 -4.18 13.64 -9.18
CA TYR A 194 -5.59 13.97 -9.33
C TYR A 194 -6.02 13.78 -10.79
N ARG A 195 -7.14 13.08 -10.98
CA ARG A 195 -7.64 12.72 -12.29
C ARG A 195 -9.16 12.80 -12.33
N PRO A 196 -9.77 13.01 -13.52
CA PRO A 196 -11.22 12.97 -13.67
C PRO A 196 -11.80 11.66 -13.16
N GLU A 197 -13.02 11.72 -12.62
CA GLU A 197 -13.77 10.54 -12.21
C GLU A 197 -13.99 9.60 -13.39
N GLN A 198 -13.83 8.31 -13.15
CA GLN A 198 -14.12 7.29 -14.15
C GLN A 198 -15.62 6.98 -14.14
N GLU A 199 -16.16 6.64 -15.32
CA GLU A 199 -17.57 6.34 -15.48
C GLU A 199 -18.02 5.21 -14.53
N GLY A 200 -19.03 5.48 -13.71
CA GLY A 200 -19.58 4.52 -12.75
C GLY A 200 -18.78 4.34 -11.45
N ALA A 201 -17.61 4.97 -11.32
CA ALA A 201 -16.84 5.00 -10.09
C ALA A 201 -17.46 6.00 -9.09
N SER A 202 -17.36 5.69 -7.80
CA SER A 202 -17.54 6.65 -6.72
C SER A 202 -16.22 7.36 -6.41
N GLU A 203 -16.29 8.48 -5.69
CA GLU A 203 -15.09 9.17 -5.18
C GLU A 203 -14.21 8.21 -4.36
N LEU A 204 -14.81 7.39 -3.50
CA LEU A 204 -14.10 6.43 -2.67
C LEU A 204 -13.45 5.30 -3.49
N THR A 205 -14.15 4.70 -4.44
CA THR A 205 -13.59 3.62 -5.28
C THR A 205 -12.48 4.13 -6.19
N GLN A 206 -12.61 5.35 -6.72
CA GLN A 206 -11.56 6.03 -7.46
C GLN A 206 -10.33 6.25 -6.56
N TRP A 207 -10.52 6.77 -5.35
CA TRP A 207 -9.45 6.93 -4.37
C TRP A 207 -8.78 5.60 -4.02
N MET A 208 -9.57 4.54 -3.80
CA MET A 208 -9.07 3.20 -3.52
C MET A 208 -8.24 2.63 -4.68
N ALA A 209 -8.64 2.85 -5.93
CA ALA A 209 -7.86 2.49 -7.11
C ALA A 209 -6.55 3.28 -7.17
N ASP A 210 -6.60 4.59 -6.93
CA ASP A 210 -5.43 5.47 -6.99
C ASP A 210 -4.37 5.13 -5.93
N PHE A 211 -4.82 4.62 -4.78
CA PHE A 211 -3.99 4.14 -3.68
C PHE A 211 -3.48 2.70 -3.87
N GLY A 212 -4.11 1.93 -4.78
CA GLY A 212 -3.73 0.56 -5.13
C GLY A 212 -4.55 -0.54 -4.44
N LEU A 213 -5.54 -0.19 -3.63
CA LEU A 213 -6.38 -1.12 -2.85
C LEU A 213 -7.20 -2.08 -3.73
N LEU A 214 -7.56 -1.64 -4.93
CA LEU A 214 -8.34 -2.43 -5.90
C LEU A 214 -7.46 -3.25 -6.87
N GLY A 215 -6.14 -3.09 -6.81
CA GLY A 215 -5.16 -3.70 -7.71
C GLY A 215 -5.13 -3.09 -9.11
N ASP A 216 -4.28 -3.63 -9.99
CA ASP A 216 -3.95 -3.03 -11.30
C ASP A 216 -5.13 -3.02 -12.30
N ARG A 217 -6.10 -3.92 -12.12
CA ARG A 217 -7.27 -4.08 -12.99
C ARG A 217 -8.50 -4.27 -12.09
N PRO A 218 -9.06 -3.18 -11.57
CA PRO A 218 -10.13 -3.25 -10.59
C PRO A 218 -11.42 -3.84 -11.20
N GLY A 219 -11.66 -3.64 -12.50
CA GLY A 219 -12.87 -4.15 -13.16
C GLY A 219 -14.13 -3.68 -12.42
N ASN A 220 -15.00 -4.62 -12.04
CA ASN A 220 -16.23 -4.32 -11.31
C ASN A 220 -15.98 -3.78 -9.88
N GLU A 221 -14.79 -3.95 -9.30
CA GLU A 221 -14.47 -3.39 -7.98
C GLU A 221 -14.34 -1.86 -8.00
N LEU A 222 -14.13 -1.27 -9.18
CA LEU A 222 -14.10 0.18 -9.37
C LEU A 222 -15.50 0.80 -9.31
N LEU A 223 -16.54 0.02 -9.60
CA LEU A 223 -17.90 0.53 -9.64
C LEU A 223 -18.41 0.82 -8.24
N LYS A 224 -19.31 1.80 -8.15
CA LYS A 224 -20.03 2.10 -6.91
C LYS A 224 -20.76 0.86 -6.37
N ASN A 225 -20.82 0.77 -5.05
CA ASN A 225 -21.33 -0.34 -4.24
C ASN A 225 -20.58 -1.66 -4.45
N SER A 226 -19.30 -1.62 -4.86
CA SER A 226 -18.49 -2.84 -4.91
C SER A 226 -18.26 -3.42 -3.52
N VAL A 227 -17.92 -4.72 -3.45
CA VAL A 227 -17.61 -5.37 -2.16
C VAL A 227 -16.41 -4.70 -1.50
N SER A 228 -15.43 -4.26 -2.30
CA SER A 228 -14.28 -3.51 -1.78
C SER A 228 -14.70 -2.18 -1.16
N GLU A 229 -15.56 -1.40 -1.83
CA GLU A 229 -16.07 -0.14 -1.29
C GLU A 229 -16.84 -0.35 0.02
N GLN A 230 -17.72 -1.34 0.06
CA GLN A 230 -18.53 -1.65 1.25
C GLN A 230 -17.67 -2.07 2.44
N LEU A 231 -16.67 -2.95 2.22
CA LEU A 231 -15.72 -3.35 3.26
C LEU A 231 -14.89 -2.18 3.76
N PHE A 232 -14.40 -1.34 2.86
CA PHE A 232 -13.57 -0.19 3.24
C PHE A 232 -14.39 0.89 3.96
N THR A 233 -15.64 1.09 3.55
CA THR A 233 -16.61 1.95 4.25
C THR A 233 -16.88 1.42 5.65
N LEU A 234 -17.06 0.10 5.82
CA LEU A 234 -17.22 -0.48 7.15
C LEU A 234 -15.99 -0.21 8.04
N LEU A 235 -14.78 -0.35 7.48
CA LEU A 235 -13.53 -0.05 8.17
C LEU A 235 -13.42 1.43 8.58
N LEU A 236 -13.86 2.36 7.74
CA LEU A 236 -13.87 3.80 8.02
C LEU A 236 -14.85 4.22 9.12
N ASN A 237 -15.90 3.42 9.34
CA ASN A 237 -16.94 3.69 10.34
C ASN A 237 -16.77 2.86 11.63
N THR A 238 -15.92 1.82 11.62
CA THR A 238 -15.81 0.87 12.73
C THR A 238 -14.44 0.96 13.40
N GLY A 239 -14.42 1.27 14.70
CA GLY A 239 -13.19 1.28 15.50
C GLY A 239 -12.68 -0.13 15.84
N SER A 240 -13.59 -1.08 16.08
CA SER A 240 -13.24 -2.45 16.46
C SER A 240 -12.80 -3.32 15.27
N PRO A 241 -11.96 -4.35 15.49
CA PRO A 241 -11.52 -5.24 14.42
C PRO A 241 -12.65 -6.11 13.88
N ILE A 242 -12.80 -6.12 12.57
CA ILE A 242 -13.82 -6.86 11.84
C ILE A 242 -13.27 -8.25 11.48
N SER A 243 -13.96 -9.32 11.88
CA SER A 243 -13.57 -10.67 11.47
C SER A 243 -14.09 -11.01 10.07
N LEU A 244 -13.54 -12.06 9.45
CA LEU A 244 -14.06 -12.57 8.18
C LEU A 244 -15.47 -13.15 8.31
N ASP A 245 -15.84 -13.60 9.50
CA ASP A 245 -17.19 -14.11 9.78
C ASP A 245 -18.19 -12.96 9.81
N ASP A 246 -17.87 -11.87 10.51
CA ASP A 246 -18.69 -10.65 10.56
C ASP A 246 -18.88 -10.07 9.14
N ALA A 247 -17.79 -9.96 8.37
CA ALA A 247 -17.84 -9.46 6.99
C ALA A 247 -18.66 -10.36 6.05
N HIS A 248 -18.58 -11.68 6.23
CA HIS A 248 -19.35 -12.63 5.45
C HIS A 248 -20.85 -12.57 5.76
N GLU A 249 -21.20 -12.41 7.04
CA GLU A 249 -22.59 -12.25 7.47
C GLU A 249 -23.20 -10.95 6.91
N GLN A 250 -22.44 -9.86 6.90
CA GLN A 250 -22.94 -8.55 6.47
C GLN A 250 -23.04 -8.39 4.95
N PHE A 251 -22.04 -8.85 4.19
CA PHE A 251 -21.94 -8.58 2.74
C PHE A 251 -22.12 -9.84 1.87
N GLY A 252 -22.20 -11.01 2.49
CA GLY A 252 -22.23 -12.29 1.78
C GLY A 252 -20.91 -12.60 1.05
N GLY A 253 -20.98 -13.46 0.04
CA GLY A 253 -19.84 -13.85 -0.79
C GLY A 253 -18.90 -14.87 -0.13
N GLN A 254 -17.86 -15.28 -0.86
CA GLN A 254 -16.91 -16.29 -0.36
C GLN A 254 -15.92 -15.66 0.62
N LYS A 255 -15.76 -16.24 1.83
CA LYS A 255 -14.76 -15.79 2.84
C LYS A 255 -13.36 -15.66 2.27
N ALA A 256 -12.96 -16.58 1.37
CA ALA A 256 -11.66 -16.52 0.69
C ALA A 256 -11.50 -15.30 -0.23
N ARG A 257 -12.58 -14.77 -0.81
CA ARG A 257 -12.56 -13.51 -1.58
C ARG A 257 -12.42 -12.31 -0.65
N LEU A 258 -13.21 -12.25 0.43
CA LEU A 258 -13.14 -11.16 1.42
C LEU A 258 -11.74 -11.08 2.05
N GLY A 259 -11.18 -12.24 2.44
CA GLY A 259 -9.81 -12.32 2.95
C GLY A 259 -8.78 -11.78 1.96
N ARG A 260 -8.87 -12.14 0.67
CA ARG A 260 -7.97 -11.58 -0.36
C ARG A 260 -8.11 -10.07 -0.53
N ILE A 261 -9.32 -9.51 -0.41
CA ILE A 261 -9.54 -8.05 -0.48
C ILE A 261 -8.84 -7.37 0.70
N LEU A 262 -9.08 -7.85 1.93
CA LEU A 262 -8.49 -7.28 3.14
C LEU A 262 -6.97 -7.43 3.19
N GLU A 263 -6.42 -8.55 2.71
CA GLU A 263 -4.96 -8.72 2.57
C GLU A 263 -4.33 -7.74 1.58
N ARG A 264 -5.05 -7.33 0.52
CA ARG A 264 -4.58 -6.22 -0.34
C ARG A 264 -4.59 -4.90 0.39
N PHE A 265 -5.62 -4.62 1.19
CA PHE A 265 -5.67 -3.40 1.99
C PHE A 265 -4.51 -3.33 3.00
N ARG A 266 -4.14 -4.49 3.56
CA ARG A 266 -2.96 -4.64 4.42
C ARG A 266 -1.66 -4.38 3.67
N ALA A 267 -1.51 -4.91 2.46
CA ALA A 267 -0.34 -4.68 1.62
C ALA A 267 -0.16 -3.18 1.30
N CYS A 268 -1.25 -2.43 1.11
CA CYS A 268 -1.19 -0.97 0.93
C CYS A 268 -0.85 -0.19 2.20
N GLY A 269 -0.79 -0.85 3.36
CA GLY A 269 -0.34 -0.24 4.62
C GLY A 269 -1.36 0.65 5.32
N LEU A 270 -2.66 0.49 5.01
CA LEU A 270 -3.75 1.17 5.72
C LEU A 270 -4.50 0.27 6.70
N VAL A 271 -4.48 -1.04 6.45
CA VAL A 271 -5.16 -2.03 7.28
C VAL A 271 -4.12 -2.88 7.99
N GLU A 272 -4.41 -3.26 9.22
CA GLU A 272 -3.66 -4.25 9.97
C GLU A 272 -4.56 -5.42 10.36
N ARG A 273 -3.93 -6.56 10.62
CA ARG A 273 -4.59 -7.77 11.10
C ARG A 273 -4.15 -8.04 12.52
N ILE A 274 -5.05 -7.78 13.46
CA ILE A 274 -4.77 -7.92 14.88
C ILE A 274 -5.57 -9.08 15.50
N PRO A 275 -5.04 -9.72 16.54
CA PRO A 275 -5.79 -10.70 17.32
C PRO A 275 -6.96 -10.03 18.04
N ARG A 276 -8.16 -10.63 17.97
CA ARG A 276 -9.37 -10.12 18.64
C ARG A 276 -9.39 -10.47 20.11
N THR A 277 -8.63 -9.72 20.91
CA THR A 277 -8.49 -9.96 22.35
C THR A 277 -9.80 -9.75 23.10
N ASP A 278 -10.73 -8.96 22.55
CA ASP A 278 -12.13 -8.87 22.99
C ASP A 278 -12.87 -10.23 22.99
N ARG A 279 -12.44 -11.18 22.16
CA ARG A 279 -13.03 -12.52 22.05
C ARG A 279 -12.32 -13.58 22.90
N LEU A 280 -11.25 -13.24 23.64
CA LEU A 280 -10.46 -14.18 24.43
C LEU A 280 -11.31 -14.98 25.42
N GLY A 281 -12.19 -14.32 26.18
CA GLY A 281 -13.05 -14.99 27.15
C GLY A 281 -13.93 -16.08 26.51
N SER A 282 -14.56 -15.77 25.37
CA SER A 282 -15.39 -16.73 24.64
C SER A 282 -14.59 -17.89 24.03
N ALA A 283 -13.38 -17.60 23.52
CA ALA A 283 -12.51 -18.60 22.93
C ALA A 283 -11.94 -19.56 23.99
N LEU A 284 -11.51 -19.01 25.13
CA LEU A 284 -11.05 -19.79 26.29
C LEU A 284 -12.18 -20.65 26.84
N TRP A 285 -13.37 -20.08 27.03
CA TRP A 285 -14.54 -20.83 27.49
C TRP A 285 -14.83 -22.04 26.58
N SER A 286 -14.91 -21.82 25.27
CA SER A 286 -15.18 -22.89 24.30
C SER A 286 -14.09 -23.99 24.33
N ALA A 287 -12.82 -23.59 24.40
CA ALA A 287 -11.70 -24.52 24.50
C ALA A 287 -11.70 -25.31 25.81
N MET A 288 -11.96 -24.65 26.95
CA MET A 288 -12.06 -25.28 28.26
C MET A 288 -13.18 -26.32 28.31
N VAL A 289 -14.39 -25.97 27.85
CA VAL A 289 -15.54 -26.88 27.80
C VAL A 289 -15.22 -28.09 26.92
N THR A 290 -14.67 -27.85 25.72
CA THR A 290 -14.33 -28.92 24.78
C THR A 290 -13.28 -29.87 25.33
N GLN A 291 -12.21 -29.34 25.93
CA GLN A 291 -11.13 -30.19 26.47
C GLN A 291 -11.56 -30.90 27.75
N HIS A 292 -12.35 -30.26 28.62
CA HIS A 292 -12.94 -30.90 29.79
C HIS A 292 -13.76 -32.13 29.38
N GLN A 293 -14.67 -31.98 28.40
CA GLN A 293 -15.50 -33.08 27.91
C GLN A 293 -14.67 -34.23 27.31
N ARG A 294 -13.55 -33.93 26.65
CA ARG A 294 -12.72 -34.93 25.96
C ARG A 294 -11.70 -35.62 26.86
N ARG A 295 -11.14 -34.91 27.84
CA ARG A 295 -9.92 -35.33 28.56
C ARG A 295 -10.04 -35.24 30.08
N GLY A 296 -11.09 -34.62 30.60
CA GLY A 296 -11.34 -34.48 32.03
C GLY A 296 -10.50 -33.40 32.72
N GLU A 297 -10.80 -33.22 34.01
CA GLU A 297 -10.24 -32.20 34.89
C GLU A 297 -8.73 -32.34 35.13
N ASP A 298 -8.26 -33.57 35.39
CA ASP A 298 -6.83 -33.86 35.63
C ASP A 298 -5.94 -33.42 34.46
N TRP A 299 -6.45 -33.55 33.24
CA TRP A 299 -5.73 -33.13 32.04
C TRP A 299 -5.63 -31.61 31.97
N LEU A 300 -6.72 -30.88 32.26
CA LEU A 300 -6.74 -29.42 32.27
C LEU A 300 -5.75 -28.83 33.28
N LEU A 301 -5.74 -29.39 34.51
CA LEU A 301 -4.82 -28.99 35.57
C LEU A 301 -3.35 -29.15 35.15
N LYS A 302 -2.99 -30.32 34.63
CA LYS A 302 -1.59 -30.67 34.30
C LYS A 302 -1.17 -30.18 32.91
N LYS A 303 -1.72 -30.79 31.86
CA LYS A 303 -1.31 -30.57 30.47
C LYS A 303 -2.01 -29.37 29.82
N GLY A 304 -3.21 -29.02 30.30
CA GLY A 304 -4.00 -27.88 29.81
C GLY A 304 -3.53 -26.52 30.34
N GLY A 305 -2.45 -26.48 31.14
CA GLY A 305 -1.79 -25.23 31.53
C GLY A 305 -2.40 -24.50 32.73
N PHE A 306 -3.46 -25.03 33.37
CA PHE A 306 -4.11 -24.36 34.50
C PHE A 306 -3.15 -24.16 35.68
N MET A 307 -2.38 -25.18 36.06
CA MET A 307 -1.37 -25.07 37.14
C MET A 307 -0.24 -24.08 36.82
N ARG A 308 0.00 -23.79 35.55
CA ARG A 308 1.10 -22.92 35.10
C ARG A 308 0.68 -21.46 34.95
N LEU A 309 -0.52 -21.21 34.42
CA LEU A 309 -0.94 -19.90 33.95
C LEU A 309 -2.09 -19.29 34.76
N ILE A 310 -2.86 -20.11 35.47
CA ILE A 310 -3.99 -19.66 36.27
C ILE A 310 -3.58 -19.70 37.75
N PRO A 311 -3.79 -18.62 38.53
CA PRO A 311 -3.57 -18.66 39.97
C PRO A 311 -4.39 -19.76 40.64
N GLU A 312 -3.80 -20.51 41.57
CA GLU A 312 -4.46 -21.64 42.25
C GLU A 312 -5.80 -21.27 42.89
N LYS A 313 -5.91 -20.03 43.40
CA LYS A 313 -7.16 -19.48 43.97
C LYS A 313 -8.33 -19.48 42.97
N ASN A 314 -8.04 -19.39 41.67
CA ASN A 314 -9.04 -19.33 40.60
C ASN A 314 -9.34 -20.71 39.98
N HIS A 315 -8.60 -21.77 40.34
CA HIS A 315 -8.82 -23.12 39.77
C HIS A 315 -10.22 -23.65 40.09
N ASN A 316 -10.60 -23.63 41.38
CA ASN A 316 -11.92 -24.11 41.81
C ASN A 316 -13.07 -23.29 41.22
N ALA A 317 -12.85 -21.99 40.96
CA ALA A 317 -13.83 -21.11 40.35
C ALA A 317 -14.13 -21.48 38.89
N LEU A 318 -13.20 -22.12 38.19
CA LEU A 318 -13.38 -22.60 36.82
C LEU A 318 -13.79 -24.08 36.77
N LEU A 319 -13.12 -24.94 37.55
CA LEU A 319 -13.28 -26.39 37.48
C LEU A 319 -14.61 -26.88 38.05
N GLN A 320 -15.10 -26.32 39.17
CA GLN A 320 -16.40 -26.74 39.71
C GLN A 320 -17.58 -26.44 38.76
N PRO A 321 -17.69 -25.24 38.15
CA PRO A 321 -18.70 -24.99 37.13
C PRO A 321 -18.50 -25.83 35.87
N LEU A 322 -17.27 -26.11 35.45
CA LEU A 322 -16.97 -27.02 34.33
C LEU A 322 -17.51 -28.43 34.58
N GLY A 323 -17.22 -29.00 35.75
CA GLY A 323 -17.72 -30.33 36.14
C GLY A 323 -19.25 -30.40 36.19
N LYS A 324 -19.92 -29.29 36.51
CA LYS A 324 -21.39 -29.18 36.55
C LYS A 324 -22.01 -28.74 35.22
N GLY A 325 -21.21 -28.45 34.19
CA GLY A 325 -21.69 -27.93 32.89
C GLY A 325 -22.30 -26.53 32.96
N LYS A 326 -21.95 -25.73 33.98
CA LYS A 326 -22.50 -24.39 34.26
C LYS A 326 -21.49 -23.25 34.10
N LEU A 327 -20.30 -23.54 33.57
CA LEU A 327 -19.32 -22.49 33.30
C LEU A 327 -19.88 -21.51 32.25
N THR A 328 -19.82 -20.21 32.53
CA THR A 328 -20.22 -19.14 31.59
C THR A 328 -19.00 -18.36 31.09
N ILE A 329 -19.19 -17.58 30.02
CA ILE A 329 -18.12 -16.72 29.46
C ILE A 329 -17.69 -15.66 30.50
N GLU A 330 -18.64 -15.06 31.21
CA GLU A 330 -18.38 -14.06 32.26
C GLU A 330 -17.52 -14.62 33.40
N MET A 331 -17.77 -15.87 33.82
CA MET A 331 -16.95 -16.53 34.84
C MET A 331 -15.50 -16.70 34.38
N VAL A 332 -15.31 -17.03 33.10
CA VAL A 332 -13.97 -17.12 32.50
C VAL A 332 -13.31 -15.74 32.46
N GLN A 333 -14.00 -14.71 31.97
CA GLN A 333 -13.47 -13.35 31.91
C GLN A 333 -13.03 -12.84 33.30
N ASN A 334 -13.88 -13.02 34.32
CA ASN A 334 -13.56 -12.63 35.69
C ASN A 334 -12.34 -13.38 36.25
N SER A 335 -12.23 -14.68 35.95
CA SER A 335 -11.08 -15.49 36.39
C SER A 335 -9.77 -15.13 35.68
N MET A 336 -9.87 -14.51 34.49
CA MET A 336 -8.75 -14.12 33.63
C MET A 336 -8.37 -12.64 33.77
N GLN A 337 -9.14 -11.84 34.50
CA GLN A 337 -8.97 -10.37 34.57
C GLN A 337 -7.56 -9.93 35.02
N ASN A 338 -6.90 -10.72 35.87
CA ASN A 338 -5.56 -10.44 36.39
C ASN A 338 -4.43 -11.17 35.63
N ILE A 339 -4.74 -11.81 34.50
CA ILE A 339 -3.78 -12.56 33.68
C ILE A 339 -3.54 -11.77 32.40
N GLN A 340 -2.28 -11.56 32.04
CA GLN A 340 -1.90 -10.83 30.82
C GLN A 340 -2.45 -11.53 29.56
N ALA A 341 -2.84 -10.76 28.54
CA ALA A 341 -3.41 -11.33 27.31
C ALA A 341 -2.48 -12.31 26.59
N SER A 342 -1.16 -12.11 26.69
CA SER A 342 -0.15 -13.05 26.18
C SER A 342 -0.27 -14.43 26.86
N ASP A 343 -0.44 -14.47 28.18
CA ASP A 343 -0.59 -15.70 28.95
C ASP A 343 -1.96 -16.35 28.71
N GLN A 344 -3.01 -15.55 28.55
CA GLN A 344 -4.33 -16.04 28.12
C GLN A 344 -4.28 -16.68 26.73
N MET A 345 -3.53 -16.10 25.79
CA MET A 345 -3.31 -16.68 24.47
C MET A 345 -2.47 -17.96 24.53
N LEU A 346 -1.44 -18.01 25.39
CA LEU A 346 -0.67 -19.22 25.62
C LEU A 346 -1.55 -20.33 26.18
N LEU A 347 -2.41 -20.01 27.15
CA LEU A 347 -3.39 -20.94 27.71
C LEU A 347 -4.34 -21.45 26.61
N LEU A 348 -4.87 -20.55 25.77
CA LEU A 348 -5.72 -20.92 24.65
C LEU A 348 -5.03 -21.90 23.69
N ASN A 349 -3.76 -21.64 23.38
CA ASN A 349 -2.93 -22.50 22.53
C ASN A 349 -2.70 -23.89 23.17
N LEU A 350 -2.45 -23.96 24.48
CA LEU A 350 -2.31 -25.22 25.23
C LEU A 350 -3.61 -26.03 25.24
N LEU A 351 -4.76 -25.34 25.27
CA LEU A 351 -6.08 -25.94 25.14
C LEU A 351 -6.45 -26.31 23.70
N GLY A 352 -5.58 -26.01 22.72
CA GLY A 352 -5.80 -26.26 21.30
C GLY A 352 -6.81 -25.33 20.63
N GLY A 353 -7.16 -24.21 21.27
CA GLY A 353 -7.96 -23.15 20.69
C GLY A 353 -7.14 -22.22 19.79
N ARG A 354 -7.84 -21.35 19.04
CA ARG A 354 -7.24 -20.28 18.25
C ARG A 354 -8.06 -19.02 18.43
N LEU A 355 -7.38 -17.89 18.55
CA LEU A 355 -8.05 -16.60 18.63
C LEU A 355 -8.43 -16.14 17.21
N PRO A 356 -9.66 -15.65 16.99
CA PRO A 356 -10.01 -15.07 15.70
C PRO A 356 -9.17 -13.82 15.44
N LEU A 357 -8.76 -13.67 14.18
CA LEU A 357 -8.10 -12.46 13.71
C LEU A 357 -9.15 -11.49 13.18
N GLY A 358 -8.93 -10.21 13.40
CA GLY A 358 -9.75 -9.13 12.86
C GLY A 358 -8.91 -8.15 12.04
N TYR A 359 -9.57 -7.42 11.18
CA TYR A 359 -8.99 -6.38 10.34
C TYR A 359 -9.52 -5.02 10.77
N ARG A 360 -8.64 -4.02 10.85
CA ARG A 360 -9.02 -2.63 11.10
C ARG A 360 -8.06 -1.68 10.41
N LEU A 361 -8.44 -0.40 10.30
CA LEU A 361 -7.50 0.62 9.86
C LEU A 361 -6.41 0.83 10.93
N ILE A 362 -5.21 1.14 10.46
CA ILE A 362 -4.05 1.45 11.31
C ILE A 362 -4.23 2.84 11.91
N GLY A 363 -3.95 2.98 13.20
CA GLY A 363 -4.07 4.24 13.93
C GLY A 363 -5.48 4.51 14.45
N THR A 364 -5.55 5.25 15.55
CA THR A 364 -6.80 5.65 16.19
C THR A 364 -7.47 6.83 15.49
N SER A 365 -6.68 7.64 14.78
CA SER A 365 -7.12 8.80 14.02
C SER A 365 -6.53 8.79 12.60
N ILE A 366 -7.10 9.64 11.72
CA ILE A 366 -6.55 9.86 10.38
C ILE A 366 -5.11 10.38 10.42
N ASP A 367 -4.76 11.23 11.40
CA ASP A 367 -3.41 11.77 11.55
C ASP A 367 -2.39 10.69 11.88
N GLU A 368 -2.73 9.76 12.78
CA GLU A 368 -1.87 8.61 13.08
C GLU A 368 -1.72 7.68 11.87
N SER A 369 -2.82 7.43 11.14
CA SER A 369 -2.78 6.65 9.90
C SER A 369 -1.90 7.33 8.85
N LYS A 370 -1.99 8.66 8.71
CA LYS A 370 -1.18 9.50 7.80
C LYS A 370 0.29 9.44 8.17
N GLN A 371 0.63 9.58 9.45
CA GLN A 371 2.00 9.45 9.94
C GLN A 371 2.57 8.05 9.67
N ASN A 372 1.78 7.00 9.89
CA ASN A 372 2.21 5.62 9.65
C ASN A 372 2.55 5.39 8.17
N ILE A 373 1.61 5.71 7.26
CA ILE A 373 1.82 5.47 5.83
C ILE A 373 2.98 6.32 5.28
N THR A 374 3.09 7.58 5.70
CA THR A 374 4.20 8.45 5.31
C THR A 374 5.54 7.89 5.78
N ALA A 375 5.63 7.44 7.04
CA ALA A 375 6.85 6.83 7.55
C ALA A 375 7.24 5.54 6.79
N ARG A 376 6.25 4.75 6.35
CA ARG A 376 6.48 3.56 5.51
C ARG A 376 6.93 3.93 4.11
N LEU A 377 6.29 4.91 3.47
CA LEU A 377 6.72 5.43 2.17
C LEU A 377 8.15 5.96 2.26
N ASP A 378 8.48 6.77 3.27
CA ASP A 378 9.83 7.31 3.47
C ASP A 378 10.90 6.23 3.62
N ARG A 379 10.58 5.11 4.27
CA ARG A 379 11.49 3.96 4.36
C ARG A 379 11.71 3.33 2.98
N LEU A 380 10.64 3.16 2.21
CA LEU A 380 10.70 2.64 0.85
C LEU A 380 11.52 3.55 -0.07
N LEU A 381 11.20 4.84 -0.09
CA LEU A 381 11.90 5.83 -0.92
C LEU A 381 13.37 5.96 -0.53
N ARG A 382 13.73 5.84 0.75
CA ARG A 382 15.14 5.80 1.18
C ARG A 382 15.89 4.58 0.65
N ARG A 383 15.26 3.40 0.58
CA ARG A 383 15.88 2.21 -0.03
C ARG A 383 16.09 2.41 -1.52
N ILE A 384 15.08 2.92 -2.22
CA ILE A 384 15.18 3.22 -3.65
C ILE A 384 16.27 4.27 -3.92
N ARG A 385 16.33 5.34 -3.12
CA ARG A 385 17.41 6.34 -3.20
C ARG A 385 18.79 5.68 -3.07
N ARG A 386 18.96 4.83 -2.07
CA ARG A 386 20.24 4.14 -1.81
C ARG A 386 20.65 3.25 -2.99
N VAL A 387 19.72 2.49 -3.58
CA VAL A 387 20.01 1.70 -4.78
C VAL A 387 20.30 2.59 -5.98
N GLY A 388 19.58 3.71 -6.15
CA GLY A 388 19.88 4.70 -7.19
C GLY A 388 21.30 5.26 -7.09
N THR A 389 21.77 5.59 -5.88
CA THR A 389 23.16 6.01 -5.65
C THR A 389 24.15 4.89 -5.98
N MET A 390 23.87 3.64 -5.60
CA MET A 390 24.73 2.50 -5.96
C MET A 390 24.82 2.29 -7.48
N ILE A 391 23.71 2.48 -8.21
CA ILE A 391 23.69 2.41 -9.68
C ILE A 391 24.62 3.46 -10.28
N GLU A 392 24.52 4.71 -9.83
CA GLU A 392 25.39 5.80 -10.30
C GLU A 392 26.86 5.56 -9.96
N GLU A 393 27.16 5.07 -8.75
CA GLU A 393 28.52 4.72 -8.33
C GLU A 393 29.13 3.64 -9.24
N VAL A 394 28.40 2.56 -9.52
CA VAL A 394 28.88 1.48 -10.40
C VAL A 394 29.11 1.98 -11.83
N LEU A 395 28.18 2.78 -12.38
CA LEU A 395 28.30 3.31 -13.74
C LEU A 395 29.43 4.34 -13.89
N THR A 396 29.74 5.10 -12.84
CA THR A 396 30.82 6.11 -12.87
C THR A 396 32.20 5.53 -12.60
N THR A 397 32.30 4.52 -11.73
CA THR A 397 33.58 3.90 -11.36
C THR A 397 33.99 2.77 -12.30
N GLY A 398 33.04 2.16 -13.03
CA GLY A 398 33.31 1.01 -13.89
C GLY A 398 33.68 -0.28 -13.14
N ASP A 399 33.61 -0.26 -11.80
CA ASP A 399 33.98 -1.38 -10.94
C ASP A 399 32.76 -2.31 -10.74
N GLU A 400 32.65 -3.33 -11.60
CA GLU A 400 31.83 -4.51 -11.32
C GLU A 400 32.54 -5.36 -10.25
N ARG A 401 32.42 -4.98 -8.97
CA ARG A 401 32.96 -5.77 -7.84
C ARG A 401 31.98 -6.77 -7.26
#